data_AF-A0A8C4L5V0-F1
#
_entry.id   AF-A0A8C4L5V0-F1
#
_cell.length_a   1.000
_cell.length_b   1.000
_cell.length_c   1.000
_cell.angle_alpha   90.00
_cell.angle_beta   90.00
_cell.angle_gamma   90.00
#
_symmetry.space_group_name_H-M   'P 1'
#
loop_
_entity.id
_entity.type
_entity.pdbx_description
1 polymer ?
#
loop_
_entity_poly.entity_id
_entity_poly.type
_entity_poly.pdbx_seq_one_letter_code
_entity_poly.pdbx_strand_id
1 'polypeptide(L)'
;FRKFPQLSPFELLGHAWKNYTAILFTHAEKTEEAGFSEGEYLHEASETLLTLLNSVQHRYIFQYKKGNSLNKQRIKILERIMEFIRENCHQALTFK
;
A
#
# COMPACT_ATOMS: atom_id res chain seq x y z
N PHE A 1 4.13 -29.02 12.29
CA PHE A 1 4.03 -27.64 11.79
C PHE A 1 2.73 -27.48 11.01
N ARG A 2 1.70 -26.85 11.61
CA ARG A 2 0.45 -26.53 10.87
C ARG A 2 0.79 -25.46 9.84
N LYS A 3 0.83 -25.84 8.56
CA LYS A 3 0.67 -24.86 7.48
C LYS A 3 -0.77 -24.36 7.59
N PHE A 4 -0.96 -23.15 8.09
CA PHE A 4 -2.22 -22.46 7.83
C PHE A 4 -2.36 -22.37 6.30
N PRO A 5 -3.50 -22.76 5.72
CA PRO A 5 -3.71 -22.56 4.29
C PRO A 5 -3.52 -21.06 4.00
N GLN A 6 -2.64 -20.74 3.05
CA GLN A 6 -2.46 -19.38 2.55
C GLN A 6 -3.70 -19.03 1.73
N LEU A 7 -4.77 -18.61 2.41
CA LEU A 7 -5.96 -18.09 1.75
C LEU A 7 -5.59 -16.77 1.09
N SER A 8 -5.96 -16.63 -0.18
CA SER A 8 -5.83 -15.38 -0.90
C SER A 8 -6.69 -14.29 -0.20
N PRO A 9 -6.33 -13.01 -0.33
CA PRO A 9 -7.16 -11.91 0.17
C PRO A 9 -8.60 -11.99 -0.36
N PHE A 10 -8.78 -12.51 -1.57
CA PHE A 10 -10.09 -12.76 -2.16
C PHE A 10 -10.91 -13.79 -1.37
N GLU A 11 -10.31 -14.91 -0.99
CA GLU A 11 -10.98 -15.96 -0.21
C GLU A 11 -11.31 -15.50 1.21
N LEU A 12 -10.47 -14.64 1.80
CA LEU A 12 -10.64 -14.18 3.17
C LEU A 12 -11.54 -12.94 3.32
N LEU A 13 -11.43 -11.98 2.39
CA LEU A 13 -12.03 -10.64 2.49
C LEU A 13 -13.10 -10.39 1.41
N GLY A 14 -13.35 -11.36 0.54
CA GLY A 14 -14.35 -11.30 -0.53
C GLY A 14 -13.96 -10.40 -1.70
N HIS A 15 -14.85 -10.28 -2.69
CA HIS A 15 -14.59 -9.57 -3.96
C HIS A 15 -14.14 -8.11 -3.79
N ALA A 16 -14.58 -7.42 -2.73
CA ALA A 16 -14.33 -6.01 -2.52
C ALA A 16 -13.01 -5.71 -1.77
N TRP A 17 -12.20 -6.72 -1.43
CA TRP A 17 -10.98 -6.56 -0.61
C TRP A 17 -10.03 -5.47 -1.11
N LYS A 18 -9.93 -5.35 -2.44
CA LYS A 18 -9.10 -4.36 -3.11
C LYS A 18 -9.52 -2.94 -2.80
N ASN A 19 -10.81 -2.68 -2.55
CA ASN A 19 -11.36 -1.36 -2.18
C ASN A 19 -10.92 -0.91 -0.77
N TYR A 20 -10.26 -1.76 0.00
CA TYR A 20 -9.81 -1.46 1.37
C TYR A 20 -8.32 -1.73 1.57
N THR A 21 -7.59 -1.99 0.49
CA THR A 21 -6.16 -2.29 0.54
C THR A 21 -5.34 -1.13 -0.01
N ALA A 22 -4.20 -0.86 0.63
CA ALA A 22 -3.17 0.03 0.14
C ALA A 22 -1.81 -0.69 0.14
N ILE A 23 -0.92 -0.31 -0.77
CA ILE A 23 0.43 -0.88 -0.89
C ILE A 23 1.44 0.00 -0.13
N LEU A 24 2.21 -0.59 0.77
CA LEU A 24 3.30 0.10 1.47
C LEU A 24 4.64 -0.29 0.84
N PHE A 25 5.28 0.65 0.15
CA PHE A 25 6.64 0.48 -0.35
C PHE A 25 7.61 0.72 0.80
N THR A 26 8.25 -0.34 1.27
CA THR A 26 9.29 -0.25 2.31
C THR A 26 10.65 0.06 1.70
N HIS A 27 11.55 0.64 2.51
CA HIS A 27 12.90 1.00 2.08
C HIS A 27 12.93 1.99 0.91
N ALA A 28 12.00 2.95 0.89
CA ALA A 28 11.89 3.96 -0.16
C ALA A 28 13.15 4.82 -0.34
N GLU A 29 14.02 4.88 0.69
CA GLU A 29 15.33 5.51 0.58
C GLU A 29 16.21 4.89 -0.51
N LYS A 30 16.03 3.60 -0.83
CA LYS A 30 16.77 2.95 -1.91
C LYS A 30 16.40 3.50 -3.28
N THR A 31 15.16 3.97 -3.43
CA THR A 31 14.70 4.63 -4.65
C THR A 31 15.42 5.96 -4.84
N GLU A 32 15.51 6.78 -3.77
CA GLU A 32 16.28 8.03 -3.77
C GLU A 32 17.78 7.77 -4.03
N GLU A 33 18.37 6.77 -3.39
CA GLU A 33 19.77 6.38 -3.56
C GLU A 33 20.09 5.92 -4.99
N ALA A 34 19.11 5.32 -5.67
CA ALA A 34 19.21 4.95 -7.08
C ALA A 34 18.97 6.13 -8.04
N GLY A 35 18.70 7.33 -7.52
CA GLY A 35 18.50 8.55 -8.30
C GLY A 35 17.07 8.74 -8.83
N PHE A 36 16.10 7.97 -8.35
CA PHE A 36 14.70 8.07 -8.76
C PHE A 36 13.88 8.82 -7.71
N SER A 37 12.97 9.68 -8.17
CA SER A 37 11.81 10.08 -7.38
C SER A 37 10.77 8.95 -7.31
N GLU A 38 9.83 9.04 -6.37
CA GLU A 38 8.71 8.09 -6.27
C GLU A 38 7.92 7.98 -7.59
N GLY A 39 7.71 9.10 -8.27
CA GLY A 39 6.99 9.13 -9.54
C GLY A 39 7.75 8.45 -10.68
N GLU A 40 9.05 8.68 -10.79
CA GLU A 40 9.90 8.05 -11.80
C GLU A 40 10.02 6.54 -11.54
N TYR A 41 10.16 6.12 -10.28
CA TYR A 41 10.15 4.70 -9.92
C TYR A 41 8.86 3.99 -10.34
N LEU A 42 7.72 4.65 -10.17
CA LEU A 42 6.43 4.10 -10.59
C LEU A 42 6.23 4.14 -12.10
N HIS A 43 6.83 5.10 -12.80
CA HIS A 43 6.79 5.18 -14.27
C HIS A 43 7.56 4.01 -14.91
N GLU A 44 8.71 3.66 -14.33
CA GLU A 44 9.58 2.56 -14.78
C GLU A 44 9.18 1.20 -14.18
N ALA A 45 8.06 1.13 -13.46
CA ALA A 45 7.61 -0.09 -12.79
C ALA A 45 7.21 -1.17 -13.81
N SER A 46 7.48 -2.44 -13.46
CA SER A 46 7.02 -3.58 -14.26
C SER A 46 5.49 -3.59 -14.42
N GLU A 47 5.00 -4.12 -15.55
CA GLU A 47 3.57 -4.32 -15.82
C GLU A 47 2.81 -5.02 -14.68
N THR A 48 3.45 -5.99 -14.02
CA THR A 48 2.87 -6.69 -12.86
C THR A 48 2.59 -5.74 -11.70
N LEU A 49 3.52 -4.85 -11.39
CA LEU A 49 3.36 -3.86 -10.32
C LEU A 49 2.32 -2.80 -10.71
N LEU A 50 2.34 -2.32 -11.95
CA LEU A 50 1.33 -1.39 -12.45
C LEU A 50 -0.09 -1.99 -12.38
N THR A 51 -0.24 -3.24 -12.81
CA THR A 51 -1.51 -3.98 -12.71
C THR A 51 -1.99 -4.09 -11.26
N LEU A 52 -1.07 -4.37 -10.32
CA LEU A 52 -1.39 -4.40 -8.89
C LEU A 52 -1.88 -3.04 -8.40
N LEU A 53 -1.15 -1.96 -8.71
CA LEU A 53 -1.49 -0.59 -8.30
C LEU A 53 -2.83 -0.14 -8.88
N ASN A 54 -3.09 -0.41 -10.16
CA ASN A 54 -4.38 -0.16 -10.80
C ASN A 54 -5.51 -0.87 -10.06
N SER A 55 -5.27 -2.13 -9.64
CA SER A 55 -6.29 -2.94 -8.97
C SER A 55 -6.68 -2.42 -7.59
N VAL A 56 -5.83 -1.63 -6.93
CA VAL A 56 -6.09 -1.00 -5.62
C VAL A 56 -6.34 0.52 -5.73
N GLN A 57 -6.62 1.02 -6.93
CA GLN A 57 -6.91 2.43 -7.22
C GLN A 57 -5.73 3.36 -6.88
N HIS A 58 -4.50 2.93 -7.17
CA HIS A 58 -3.26 3.67 -6.89
C HIS A 58 -3.13 4.11 -5.42
N ARG A 59 -3.71 3.36 -4.48
CA ARG A 59 -3.51 3.60 -3.06
C ARG A 59 -2.21 2.96 -2.62
N TYR A 60 -1.17 3.79 -2.55
CA TYR A 60 0.13 3.40 -2.08
C TYR A 60 0.76 4.47 -1.20
N ILE A 61 1.76 4.06 -0.41
CA ILE A 61 2.53 4.91 0.48
C ILE A 61 3.99 4.47 0.43
N PHE A 62 4.92 5.40 0.35
CA PHE A 62 6.36 5.14 0.49
C PHE A 62 6.81 5.36 1.94
N GLN A 63 7.48 4.36 2.50
CA GLN A 63 8.05 4.39 3.84
C GLN A 63 9.57 4.42 3.74
N TYR A 64 10.17 5.43 4.36
CA TYR A 64 11.62 5.59 4.38
C TYR A 64 12.19 5.19 5.74
N LYS A 65 13.31 4.49 5.70
CA LYS A 65 14.08 4.11 6.89
C LYS A 65 15.06 5.20 7.31
N LYS A 66 14.62 6.46 7.37
CA LYS A 66 15.49 7.61 7.74
C LYS A 66 15.42 7.93 9.24
N GLY A 67 16.17 7.18 10.06
CA GLY A 67 16.49 7.50 11.47
C GLY A 67 15.34 7.98 12.37
N ASN A 68 15.63 8.84 13.35
CA ASN A 68 14.71 9.37 14.39
C ASN A 68 13.44 10.10 13.89
N SER A 69 13.16 10.10 12.58
CA SER A 69 11.96 10.68 11.96
C SER A 69 10.76 9.73 11.91
N LEU A 70 10.89 8.50 12.44
CA LEU A 70 9.82 7.48 12.48
C LEU A 70 8.46 8.04 12.93
N ASN A 71 8.42 8.90 13.95
CA ASN A 71 7.15 9.49 14.41
C ASN A 71 6.52 10.43 13.36
N LYS A 72 7.33 11.24 12.65
CA LYS A 72 6.82 12.10 11.57
C LYS A 72 6.33 11.27 10.39
N GLN A 73 7.04 10.20 10.04
CA GLN A 73 6.61 9.28 9.00
C GLN A 73 5.33 8.55 9.37
N ARG A 74 5.21 8.09 10.61
CA ARG A 74 3.97 7.46 11.11
C ARG A 74 2.77 8.38 10.99
N ILE A 75 2.92 9.66 11.36
CA ILE A 75 1.84 10.65 11.20
C ILE A 75 1.43 10.76 9.73
N LYS A 76 2.38 10.92 8.80
CA LYS A 76 2.08 11.00 7.36
C LYS A 76 1.40 9.73 6.81
N ILE A 77 1.84 8.55 7.26
CA ILE A 77 1.21 7.28 6.89
C ILE A 77 -0.24 7.23 7.39
N LEU A 78 -0.48 7.66 8.64
CA LEU A 78 -1.82 7.70 9.21
C LEU A 78 -2.73 8.71 8.50
N GLU A 79 -2.21 9.91 8.19
CA GLU A 79 -2.92 10.92 7.39
C GLU A 79 -3.35 10.34 6.05
N ARG A 80 -2.44 9.64 5.36
CA ARG A 80 -2.74 9.02 4.06
C ARG A 80 -3.75 7.88 4.16
N ILE A 81 -3.70 7.09 5.24
CA ILE A 81 -4.73 6.06 5.53
C ILE A 81 -6.09 6.73 5.76
N MET A 82 -6.15 7.84 6.50
CA MET A 82 -7.40 8.58 6.72
C MET A 82 -7.98 9.13 5.40
N GLU A 83 -7.14 9.59 4.48
CA GLU A 83 -7.57 10.01 3.15
C GLU A 83 -8.18 8.84 2.36
N PHE A 84 -7.55 7.66 2.38
CA PHE A 84 -8.09 6.47 1.72
C PHE A 84 -9.44 6.03 2.31
N ILE A 85 -9.63 6.14 3.63
CA ILE A 85 -10.91 5.87 4.29
C ILE A 85 -11.98 6.86 3.81
N ARG A 86 -11.63 8.14 3.68
CA ARG A 86 -12.54 9.18 3.20
C ARG A 86 -12.92 8.96 1.73
N GLU A 87 -11.96 8.61 0.87
CA GLU A 87 -12.20 8.25 -0.54
C GLU A 87 -13.12 7.03 -0.66
N ASN A 88 -13.03 6.10 0.27
CA ASN A 88 -13.92 4.94 0.37
C ASN A 88 -15.30 5.29 0.99
N CYS A 89 -15.62 6.57 1.23
CA CYS A 89 -16.86 7.02 1.86
C CYS A 89 -17.11 6.37 3.25
N HIS A 90 -16.05 6.02 3.96
CA HIS A 90 -16.12 5.34 5.27
C HIS A 90 -16.87 4.00 5.24
N GLN A 91 -16.96 3.36 4.08
CA GLN A 91 -17.47 1.99 4.03
C GLN A 91 -16.49 1.08 4.78
N ALA A 92 -16.99 -0.04 5.28
CA ALA A 92 -16.18 -1.03 5.98
C ALA A 92 -16.38 -2.39 5.31
N LEU A 93 -15.33 -3.21 5.35
CA LEU A 93 -15.45 -4.62 4.99
C LEU A 93 -16.40 -5.30 5.96
N THR A 94 -17.54 -5.76 5.45
CA THR A 94 -18.43 -6.67 6.18
C THR A 94 -17.95 -8.10 5.95
N PHE A 95 -17.52 -8.75 7.02
CA PHE A 95 -17.22 -10.19 7.00
C PHE A 95 -18.53 -10.99 6.93
N LYS A 96 -18.52 -12.11 6.20
CA LYS A 96 -19.60 -13.10 6.23
C LYS A 96 -19.37 -14.09 7.36
#